data_AF-A0A5J4Q2Y2-F1
#
_entry.id   AF-A0A5J4Q2Y2-F1
#
_cell.length_a   1.000
_cell.length_b   1.000
_cell.length_c   1.000
_cell.angle_alpha   90.00
_cell.angle_beta   90.00
_cell.angle_gamma   90.00
#
_symmetry.space_group_name_H-M   'P 1'
#
loop_
_entity.id
_entity.type
_entity.pdbx_description
1 polymer ?
#
loop_
_entity_poly.entity_id
_entity_poly.type
_entity_poly.pdbx_seq_one_letter_code
_entity_poly.pdbx_strand_id
1 'polypeptide(L)'
;YVYFKLSKTPHYILDYGTVREETAKYSEISLRTVRKVIIDIRKSKLLDPQIMGNAGSFFMNPVIPCAAFETIQKEYPQMPYYKVSNSMVKIPTAWLIEQCGWKGKALGPAAVHDKQPLVLVNRGGAKGTDILRLADAVRAAVKEKFNIDIHPEVGIIGQ
;
A
#
# COMPACT_ATOMS: atom_id res chain seq x y z
N TYR A 1 7.50 -16.94 -21.96
CA TYR A 1 7.32 -17.96 -20.90
C TYR A 1 7.81 -17.41 -19.58
N VAL A 2 7.10 -17.65 -18.48
CA VAL A 2 7.54 -17.32 -17.12
C VAL A 2 7.98 -18.61 -16.44
N TYR A 3 9.22 -18.67 -15.94
CA TYR A 3 9.77 -19.83 -15.24
C TYR A 3 10.06 -19.47 -13.78
N PHE A 4 9.58 -20.30 -12.85
CA PHE A 4 9.89 -20.16 -11.42
C PHE A 4 10.85 -21.26 -10.99
N LYS A 5 11.95 -20.89 -10.30
CA LYS A 5 12.86 -21.84 -9.65
C LYS A 5 12.51 -21.90 -8.17
N LEU A 6 12.05 -23.06 -7.70
CA LEU A 6 11.64 -23.28 -6.31
C LEU A 6 12.60 -24.26 -5.61
N SER A 7 12.67 -24.16 -4.27
CA SER A 7 13.45 -25.08 -3.43
C SER A 7 12.58 -26.25 -2.95
N LYS A 8 13.16 -27.46 -2.87
CA LYS A 8 12.54 -28.62 -2.19
C LYS A 8 12.60 -28.50 -0.66
N THR A 9 13.53 -27.70 -0.15
CA THR A 9 13.68 -27.39 1.27
C THR A 9 12.96 -26.07 1.57
N PRO A 10 11.94 -26.06 2.44
CA PRO A 10 11.22 -24.83 2.80
C PRO A 10 12.15 -23.80 3.43
N HIS A 11 12.00 -22.55 3.03
CA HIS A 11 12.60 -21.40 3.70
C HIS A 11 11.49 -20.38 3.97
N TYR A 12 11.24 -20.08 5.25
CA TYR A 12 10.13 -19.24 5.68
C TYR A 12 10.58 -17.80 5.88
N ILE A 13 10.03 -16.88 5.08
CA ILE A 13 10.22 -15.44 5.24
C ILE A 13 9.01 -14.91 6.03
N LEU A 14 9.21 -14.61 7.31
CA LEU A 14 8.12 -14.27 8.25
C LEU A 14 8.13 -12.80 8.70
N ASP A 15 9.15 -12.03 8.31
CA ASP A 15 9.38 -10.66 8.81
C ASP A 15 8.50 -9.58 8.16
N TYR A 16 7.52 -9.98 7.36
CA TYR A 16 6.63 -9.04 6.69
C TYR A 16 5.36 -8.78 7.50
N GLY A 17 5.20 -7.55 7.98
CA GLY A 17 4.01 -7.14 8.75
C GLY A 17 3.79 -8.04 9.96
N THR A 18 2.56 -8.52 10.13
CA THR A 18 2.14 -9.36 11.27
C THR A 18 2.32 -10.86 11.01
N VAL A 19 3.01 -11.28 9.94
CA VAL A 19 3.09 -12.69 9.53
C VAL A 19 3.71 -13.55 10.62
N ARG A 20 4.83 -13.13 11.21
CA ARG A 20 5.49 -13.82 12.32
C ARG A 20 4.54 -14.05 13.50
N GLU A 21 3.86 -13.00 13.94
CA GLU A 21 2.90 -13.02 15.05
C GLU A 21 1.70 -13.95 14.76
N GLU A 22 1.15 -13.89 13.55
CA GLU A 22 0.01 -14.71 13.14
C GLU A 22 0.41 -16.20 12.98
N THR A 23 1.63 -16.48 12.49
CA THR A 23 2.13 -17.87 12.41
C THR A 23 2.46 -18.47 13.77
N ALA A 24 2.85 -17.65 14.76
CA ALA A 24 3.13 -18.11 16.12
C ALA A 24 1.89 -18.64 16.86
N LYS A 25 0.68 -18.39 16.35
CA LYS A 25 -0.58 -18.93 16.87
C LYS A 25 -0.80 -20.41 16.54
N TYR A 26 0.03 -20.99 15.68
CA TYR A 26 -0.06 -22.38 15.26
C TYR A 26 1.02 -23.24 15.94
N SER A 27 0.70 -24.50 16.20
CA SER A 27 1.62 -25.45 16.85
C SER A 27 2.84 -25.82 15.98
N GLU A 28 2.73 -25.67 14.66
CA GLU A 28 3.82 -25.96 13.71
C GLU A 28 3.80 -24.98 12.53
N ILE A 29 4.98 -24.49 12.15
CA ILE A 29 5.17 -23.69 10.94
C ILE A 29 5.40 -24.62 9.74
N SER A 30 4.39 -24.73 8.90
CA SER A 30 4.44 -25.44 7.62
C SER A 30 4.14 -24.50 6.44
N LEU A 31 4.45 -24.91 5.21
CA LEU A 31 4.04 -24.19 3.99
C LEU A 31 2.51 -23.96 3.96
N ARG A 32 1.72 -24.91 4.48
CA ARG A 32 0.25 -24.79 4.55
C ARG A 32 -0.16 -23.71 5.56
N THR A 33 0.49 -23.68 6.73
CA THR A 33 0.27 -22.67 7.77
C THR A 33 0.59 -21.27 7.23
N VAL A 34 1.78 -21.10 6.64
CA VAL A 34 2.20 -19.79 6.09
C VAL A 34 1.25 -19.33 4.98
N ARG A 35 0.86 -20.22 4.05
CA ARG A 35 -0.12 -19.89 3.02
C ARG A 35 -1.46 -19.43 3.61
N LYS A 36 -1.97 -20.15 4.61
CA LYS A 36 -3.23 -19.81 5.27
C LYS A 36 -3.16 -18.44 5.94
N VAL A 37 -2.12 -18.20 6.74
CA VAL A 37 -1.90 -16.92 7.42
C VAL A 37 -1.83 -15.76 6.42
N ILE A 38 -1.10 -15.91 5.32
CA ILE A 38 -1.01 -14.86 4.29
C ILE A 38 -2.38 -14.58 3.65
N ILE A 39 -3.17 -15.62 3.33
CA ILE A 39 -4.51 -15.45 2.78
C ILE A 39 -5.42 -14.72 3.78
N ASP A 40 -5.39 -15.12 5.05
CA ASP A 40 -6.25 -14.54 6.09
C ASP A 40 -5.88 -13.07 6.36
N ILE A 41 -4.59 -12.73 6.42
CA ILE A 41 -4.10 -11.34 6.49
C ILE A 41 -4.54 -10.51 5.28
N ARG A 42 -4.51 -11.09 4.07
CA ARG A 42 -4.93 -10.37 2.86
C ARG A 42 -6.42 -10.14 2.83
N LYS A 43 -7.24 -11.14 3.21
CA LYS A 43 -8.69 -11.01 3.28
C LYS A 43 -9.16 -9.97 4.30
N SER A 44 -8.44 -9.79 5.40
CA SER A 44 -8.81 -8.78 6.40
C SER A 44 -8.49 -7.35 5.97
N LYS A 45 -7.53 -7.16 5.05
CA LYS A 45 -7.04 -5.83 4.61
C LYS A 45 -7.53 -5.39 3.24
N LEU A 46 -7.79 -6.33 2.33
CA LEU A 46 -8.12 -6.05 0.93
C LEU A 46 -9.61 -6.32 0.69
N LEU A 47 -10.30 -5.32 0.15
CA LEU A 47 -11.66 -5.52 -0.31
C LEU A 47 -11.69 -6.36 -1.58
N ASP A 48 -12.65 -7.27 -1.64
CA ASP A 48 -12.96 -7.98 -2.88
C ASP A 48 -13.45 -6.97 -3.94
N PRO A 49 -12.77 -6.86 -5.10
CA PRO A 49 -13.18 -5.95 -6.16
C PRO A 49 -14.61 -6.20 -6.67
N GLN A 50 -15.16 -7.40 -6.47
CA GLN A 50 -16.56 -7.71 -6.80
C GLN A 50 -17.56 -7.04 -5.86
N ILE A 51 -17.14 -6.73 -4.62
CA ILE A 51 -17.96 -6.01 -3.64
C ILE A 51 -17.83 -4.50 -3.85
N MET A 52 -16.60 -4.03 -4.09
CA MET A 52 -16.31 -2.61 -4.30
C MET A 52 -15.18 -2.48 -5.31
N GLY A 53 -15.50 -1.94 -6.49
CA GLY A 53 -14.56 -1.85 -7.60
C GLY A 53 -13.29 -1.11 -7.20
N ASN A 54 -12.15 -1.79 -7.34
CA ASN A 54 -10.82 -1.26 -7.04
C ASN A 54 -9.75 -2.00 -7.85
N ALA A 55 -8.56 -1.41 -7.97
CA ALA A 55 -7.42 -1.98 -8.69
C ALA A 55 -6.28 -2.37 -7.73
N GLY A 56 -6.59 -2.64 -6.46
CA GLY A 56 -5.58 -2.84 -5.42
C GLY A 56 -4.90 -1.53 -5.00
N SER A 57 -3.63 -1.63 -4.62
CA SER A 57 -2.79 -0.46 -4.32
C SER A 57 -2.71 0.44 -5.55
N PHE A 58 -3.24 1.65 -5.44
CA PHE A 58 -3.26 2.56 -6.57
C PHE A 58 -1.91 3.23 -6.79
N PHE A 59 -1.16 3.50 -5.71
CA PHE A 59 0.14 4.17 -5.75
C PHE A 59 1.28 3.25 -5.30
N MET A 60 2.45 3.45 -5.89
CA MET A 60 3.70 2.87 -5.38
C MET A 60 4.13 3.56 -4.08
N ASN A 61 4.94 2.87 -3.28
CA ASN A 61 5.63 3.45 -2.13
C ASN A 61 6.87 4.22 -2.61
N PRO A 62 7.00 5.53 -2.38
CA PRO A 62 8.14 6.31 -2.83
C PRO A 62 9.40 5.88 -2.08
N VAL A 63 10.52 5.93 -2.80
CA VAL A 63 11.86 5.72 -2.25
C VAL A 63 12.58 7.06 -2.31
N ILE A 64 12.90 7.64 -1.16
CA ILE A 64 13.44 8.99 -1.04
C ILE A 64 14.82 8.98 -0.36
N PRO A 65 15.65 10.02 -0.57
CA PRO A 65 16.92 10.15 0.14
C PRO A 65 16.74 10.27 1.66
N CYS A 66 17.67 9.71 2.44
CA CYS A 66 17.67 9.83 3.90
C CYS A 66 17.60 11.29 4.38
N ALA A 67 18.29 12.22 3.72
CA ALA A 67 18.25 13.64 4.07
C ALA A 67 16.84 14.27 3.95
N ALA A 68 16.06 13.87 2.94
CA ALA A 68 14.68 14.32 2.79
C ALA A 68 13.80 13.70 3.88
N PHE A 69 13.98 12.41 4.16
CA PHE A 69 13.28 11.70 5.22
C PHE A 69 13.55 12.29 6.61
N GLU A 70 14.80 12.58 6.96
CA GLU A 70 15.19 13.13 8.27
C GLU A 70 14.53 14.47 8.55
N THR A 71 14.30 15.28 7.51
CA THR A 71 13.55 16.53 7.63
C THR A 71 12.11 16.26 8.04
N ILE A 72 11.44 15.31 7.38
CA ILE A 72 10.04 14.95 7.66
C ILE A 72 9.92 14.23 9.01
N GLN A 73 10.86 13.36 9.35
CA GLN A 73 10.83 12.56 10.57
C GLN A 73 10.92 13.41 11.84
N LYS A 74 11.54 14.60 11.77
CA LYS A 74 11.53 15.55 12.90
C LYS A 74 10.12 15.99 13.26
N GLU A 75 9.27 16.22 12.26
CA GLU A 75 7.86 16.58 12.47
C GLU A 75 6.99 15.35 12.76
N TYR A 76 7.36 14.18 12.21
CA TYR A 76 6.64 12.93 12.38
C TYR A 76 7.55 11.81 12.92
N PRO A 77 7.87 11.81 14.23
CA PRO A 77 8.84 10.86 14.80
C PRO A 77 8.43 9.39 14.67
N GLN A 78 7.12 9.14 14.60
CA GLN A 78 6.53 7.79 14.48
C GLN A 78 6.26 7.39 13.02
N MET A 79 6.76 8.15 12.05
CA MET A 79 6.60 7.85 10.63
C MET A 79 7.19 6.49 10.29
N PRO A 80 6.40 5.53 9.76
CA PRO A 80 6.93 4.24 9.36
C PRO A 80 7.81 4.38 8.12
N TYR A 81 8.90 3.60 8.07
CA TYR A 81 9.81 3.57 6.92
C TYR A 81 10.51 2.22 6.83
N TYR A 82 11.03 1.92 5.64
CA TYR A 82 11.88 0.74 5.41
C TYR A 82 13.19 1.19 4.76
N LYS A 83 14.32 0.83 5.34
CA LYS A 83 15.63 1.09 4.71
C LYS A 83 15.74 0.28 3.42
N VAL A 84 16.10 0.93 2.32
CA VAL A 84 16.37 0.30 1.01
C VAL A 84 17.87 0.21 0.77
N SER A 85 18.61 1.24 1.18
CA SER A 85 20.07 1.29 1.18
C SER A 85 20.55 2.21 2.32
N ASN A 86 21.86 2.45 2.39
CA ASN A 86 22.44 3.41 3.34
C ASN A 86 21.98 4.87 3.09
N SER A 87 21.53 5.18 1.88
CA SER A 87 21.17 6.54 1.46
C SER A 87 19.69 6.71 1.10
N MET A 88 18.92 5.62 1.02
CA MET A 88 17.54 5.63 0.55
C MET A 88 16.60 4.89 1.51
N VAL A 89 15.44 5.47 1.75
CA VAL A 89 14.36 4.86 2.53
C VAL A 89 13.07 4.83 1.72
N LYS A 90 12.30 3.77 1.91
CA LYS A 90 10.97 3.60 1.34
C LYS A 90 9.92 4.02 2.37
N ILE A 91 9.03 4.90 1.97
CA ILE A 91 7.96 5.41 2.82
C ILE A 91 6.63 4.75 2.42
N PRO A 92 5.83 4.24 3.36
CA PRO A 92 4.49 3.75 3.07
C PRO A 92 3.56 4.88 2.60
N THR A 93 3.13 4.84 1.33
CA THR A 93 2.21 5.84 0.76
C THR A 93 0.86 5.85 1.47
N ALA A 94 0.39 4.70 1.96
CA ALA A 94 -0.83 4.63 2.77
C ALA A 94 -0.77 5.58 3.98
N TRP A 95 0.39 5.66 4.64
CA TRP A 95 0.59 6.55 5.78
C TRP A 95 0.60 8.02 5.34
N LEU A 96 1.28 8.36 4.23
CA LEU A 96 1.28 9.72 3.68
C LEU A 96 -0.15 10.19 3.35
N ILE A 97 -0.94 9.35 2.67
CA ILE A 97 -2.33 9.65 2.31
C ILE A 97 -3.20 9.83 3.57
N GLU A 98 -3.00 9.00 4.59
CA GLU A 98 -3.70 9.13 5.87
C GLU A 98 -3.34 10.43 6.59
N GLN A 99 -2.07 10.82 6.61
CA GLN A 99 -1.65 12.09 7.21
C GLN A 99 -2.13 13.32 6.43
N CYS A 100 -2.35 13.21 5.12
CA CYS A 100 -3.06 14.23 4.34
C CYS A 100 -4.58 14.23 4.60
N GLY A 101 -5.08 13.34 5.47
CA GLY A 101 -6.47 13.23 5.85
C GLY A 101 -7.36 12.66 4.76
N TRP A 102 -6.81 11.93 3.79
CA TRP A 102 -7.59 11.41 2.66
C TRP A 102 -8.25 10.06 2.94
N LYS A 103 -7.87 9.35 4.00
CA LYS A 103 -8.49 8.08 4.41
C LYS A 103 -10.01 8.21 4.53
N GLY A 104 -10.75 7.43 3.75
CA GLY A 104 -12.22 7.46 3.72
C GLY A 104 -12.84 8.66 2.99
N LYS A 105 -12.04 9.64 2.51
CA LYS A 105 -12.58 10.80 1.78
C LYS A 105 -12.98 10.42 0.36
N ALA A 106 -14.09 11.02 -0.08
CA ALA A 106 -14.64 10.85 -1.41
C ALA A 106 -14.49 12.12 -2.25
N LEU A 107 -14.35 11.91 -3.56
CA LEU A 107 -14.46 12.96 -4.58
C LEU A 107 -15.44 12.47 -5.65
N GLY A 108 -16.70 12.89 -5.51
CA GLY A 108 -17.80 12.36 -6.33
C GLY A 108 -17.99 10.85 -6.13
N PRO A 109 -18.07 10.04 -7.21
CA PRO A 109 -18.29 8.60 -7.11
C PRO A 109 -17.03 7.79 -6.77
N ALA A 110 -15.85 8.43 -6.71
CA ALA A 110 -14.60 7.82 -6.31
C ALA A 110 -14.26 8.15 -4.84
N ALA A 111 -13.56 7.26 -4.14
CA ALA A 111 -13.05 7.54 -2.80
C ALA A 111 -11.73 6.83 -2.49
N VAL A 112 -11.02 7.32 -1.49
CA VAL A 112 -9.94 6.58 -0.84
C VAL A 112 -10.56 5.65 0.19
N HIS A 113 -10.15 4.38 0.20
CA HIS A 113 -10.72 3.40 1.11
C HIS A 113 -10.44 3.74 2.59
N ASP A 114 -11.40 3.45 3.47
CA ASP A 114 -11.41 3.83 4.88
C ASP A 114 -10.45 2.99 5.73
N LYS A 115 -10.18 1.74 5.35
CA LYS A 115 -9.22 0.86 6.07
C LYS A 115 -7.87 0.76 5.41
N GLN A 116 -7.78 1.08 4.11
CA GLN A 116 -6.54 0.97 3.35
C GLN A 116 -6.36 2.18 2.43
N PRO A 117 -5.73 3.27 2.91
CA PRO A 117 -5.60 4.53 2.17
C PRO A 117 -4.86 4.41 0.83
N LEU A 118 -4.16 3.31 0.59
CA LEU A 118 -3.49 3.04 -0.68
C LEU A 118 -4.46 2.62 -1.80
N VAL A 119 -5.70 2.26 -1.47
CA VAL A 119 -6.70 1.75 -2.41
C VAL A 119 -7.69 2.85 -2.75
N LEU A 120 -7.84 3.15 -4.04
CA LEU A 120 -8.93 3.97 -4.55
C LEU A 120 -10.10 3.07 -4.95
N VAL A 121 -11.31 3.49 -4.61
CA VAL A 121 -12.53 2.71 -4.76
C VAL A 121 -13.58 3.44 -5.60
N ASN A 122 -14.30 2.66 -6.39
CA ASN A 122 -15.54 3.06 -7.05
C ASN A 122 -16.71 2.81 -6.09
N ARG A 123 -17.39 3.88 -5.66
CA ARG A 123 -18.57 3.80 -4.77
C ARG A 123 -19.88 3.52 -5.53
N GLY A 124 -19.80 3.27 -6.83
CA GLY A 124 -20.92 3.11 -7.75
C GLY A 124 -20.88 4.20 -8.83
N GLY A 125 -20.83 3.78 -10.10
CA GLY A 125 -20.92 4.70 -11.24
C GLY A 125 -19.70 5.58 -11.52
N ALA A 126 -18.56 5.38 -10.83
CA ALA A 126 -17.35 6.16 -11.10
C ALA A 126 -16.79 5.88 -12.50
N LYS A 127 -16.41 6.94 -13.22
CA LYS A 127 -15.68 6.85 -14.48
C LYS A 127 -14.18 6.83 -14.22
N GLY A 128 -13.38 6.41 -15.21
CA GLY A 128 -11.93 6.49 -15.13
C GLY A 128 -11.43 7.92 -14.81
N THR A 129 -12.09 8.94 -15.36
CA THR A 129 -11.79 10.35 -15.07
C THR A 129 -12.06 10.76 -13.63
N ASP A 130 -13.03 10.15 -12.94
CA ASP A 130 -13.28 10.42 -11.53
C ASP A 130 -12.19 9.81 -10.65
N ILE A 131 -11.73 8.61 -11.00
CA ILE A 131 -10.59 7.95 -10.32
C ILE A 131 -9.30 8.77 -10.54
N LEU A 132 -9.05 9.25 -11.76
CA LEU A 132 -7.89 10.10 -12.06
C LEU A 132 -7.94 11.43 -11.30
N ARG A 133 -9.10 12.10 -11.27
CA ARG A 133 -9.28 13.35 -10.52
C ARG A 133 -9.00 13.14 -9.03
N LEU A 134 -9.49 12.04 -8.46
CA LEU A 134 -9.19 11.68 -7.07
C LEU A 134 -7.69 11.41 -6.88
N ALA A 135 -7.07 10.65 -7.79
CA ALA A 135 -5.66 10.32 -7.71
C ALA A 135 -4.78 11.59 -7.77
N ASP A 136 -5.09 12.54 -8.64
CA ASP A 136 -4.36 13.80 -8.75
C ASP A 136 -4.55 14.69 -7.51
N ALA A 137 -5.75 14.73 -6.93
CA ALA A 137 -5.98 15.44 -5.67
C ALA A 137 -5.16 14.84 -4.50
N VAL A 138 -5.06 13.51 -4.42
CA VAL A 138 -4.24 12.81 -3.43
C VAL A 138 -2.75 13.08 -3.66
N ARG A 139 -2.28 13.03 -4.92
CA ARG A 139 -0.89 13.35 -5.28
C ARG A 139 -0.52 14.77 -4.91
N ALA A 140 -1.38 15.74 -5.25
CA ALA A 140 -1.18 17.14 -4.92
C ALA A 140 -1.07 17.35 -3.40
N ALA A 141 -1.96 16.74 -2.61
CA ALA A 141 -1.93 16.87 -1.16
C ALA A 141 -0.67 16.26 -0.52
N VAL A 142 -0.19 15.13 -1.04
CA VAL A 142 1.06 14.51 -0.56
C VAL A 142 2.27 15.36 -0.95
N LYS A 143 2.27 15.90 -2.17
CA LYS A 143 3.34 16.81 -2.63
C LYS A 143 3.37 18.10 -1.83
N GLU A 144 2.22 18.71 -1.58
CA GLU A 144 2.11 19.95 -0.80
C GLU A 144 2.58 19.74 0.65
N LYS A 145 2.14 18.64 1.29
CA LYS A 145 2.43 18.40 2.70
C LYS A 145 3.84 17.88 2.98
N PHE A 146 4.37 17.02 2.10
CA PHE A 146 5.62 16.31 2.35
C PHE A 146 6.73 16.61 1.33
N ASN A 147 6.42 17.37 0.27
CA ASN A 147 7.30 17.54 -0.89
C ASN A 147 7.71 16.20 -1.55
N ILE A 148 6.90 15.15 -1.38
CA ILE A 148 7.13 13.82 -1.96
C ILE A 148 6.19 13.61 -3.15
N ASP A 149 6.75 13.15 -4.27
CA ASP A 149 5.97 12.68 -5.41
C ASP A 149 5.59 11.22 -5.23
N ILE A 150 4.30 10.91 -5.43
CA ILE A 150 3.79 9.53 -5.50
C ILE A 150 3.23 9.27 -6.90
N HIS A 151 3.44 8.04 -7.37
CA HIS A 151 3.11 7.64 -8.74
C HIS A 151 2.15 6.45 -8.73
N PRO A 152 1.19 6.39 -9.67
CA PRO A 152 0.32 5.23 -9.80
C PRO A 152 1.11 3.93 -10.06
N GLU A 153 0.69 2.84 -9.43
CA GLU A 153 1.13 1.47 -9.75
C GLU A 153 0.26 0.87 -10.86
N VAL A 154 -0.98 1.34 -10.99
CA VAL A 154 -1.94 0.86 -11.98
C VAL A 154 -1.58 1.34 -13.39
N GLY A 155 -1.79 0.48 -14.39
CA GLY A 155 -1.72 0.88 -15.80
C GLY A 155 -2.92 1.72 -16.19
N ILE A 156 -2.68 2.95 -16.64
CA ILE A 156 -3.72 3.83 -17.19
C ILE A 156 -3.73 3.63 -18.70
N ILE A 157 -4.85 3.16 -19.25
CA ILE A 157 -5.00 2.85 -20.68
C ILE A 157 -5.91 3.89 -21.32
N GLY A 158 -5.56 4.36 -22.53
CA GLY A 158 -6.40 5.27 -23.31
C GLY A 158 -6.32 6.74 -22.88
N GLN A 159 -5.16 7.16 -22.36
CA GLN A 159 -4.78 8.57 -22.34
C GLN A 159 -4.51 9.10 -23.75
#